data_AF-A0A496TDT8-F1
#
_entry.id   AF-A0A496TDT8-F1
#
_cell.length_a   1.000
_cell.length_b   1.000
_cell.length_c   1.000
_cell.angle_alpha   90.00
_cell.angle_beta   90.00
_cell.angle_gamma   90.00
#
_symmetry.space_group_name_H-M   'P 1'
#
loop_
_entity.id
_entity.type
_entity.pdbx_description
1 polymer ?
#
loop_
_entity_poly.entity_id
_entity_poly.type
_entity_poly.pdbx_seq_one_letter_code
_entity_poly.pdbx_strand_id
1 'polypeptide(L)' 'MNSGRAKHEGINFELRDISAVKCQQGIYVLIIKVSKSIRQVIGKMGEKEFAAGFYSYTGRARKGLGKRLS' A
#
# COMPACT_ATOMS: atom_id res chain seq x y z
N MET A 1 -0.09 31.11 -17.41
CA MET A 1 -0.68 30.47 -16.22
C MET A 1 0.01 29.13 -16.02
N ASN A 2 0.90 29.02 -15.03
CA ASN A 2 1.71 27.82 -14.81
C ASN A 2 0.86 26.72 -14.16
N SER A 3 0.59 25.64 -14.88
CA SER A 3 -0.03 24.43 -14.35
C SER A 3 1.00 23.65 -13.52
N GLY A 4 1.00 23.90 -12.21
CA GLY A 4 1.80 23.14 -11.25
C GLY A 4 1.39 21.68 -11.25
N ARG A 5 2.23 20.83 -11.86
CA ARG A 5 2.09 19.37 -11.86
C ARG A 5 2.24 18.91 -10.41
N ALA A 6 1.15 18.43 -9.80
CA ALA A 6 1.17 17.88 -8.45
C ALA A 6 2.20 16.73 -8.39
N LYS A 7 3.26 16.92 -7.59
CA LYS A 7 4.23 15.87 -7.31
C LYS A 7 3.52 14.80 -6.49
N HIS A 8 3.26 13.65 -7.11
CA HIS A 8 2.92 12.44 -6.37
C HIS A 8 4.16 11.98 -5.61
N GLU A 9 4.28 12.37 -4.35
CA GLU A 9 5.27 11.81 -3.43
C GLU A 9 4.85 10.37 -3.13
N GLY A 10 5.49 9.40 -3.81
CA GLY A 10 5.31 7.99 -3.52
C GLY A 10 5.80 7.65 -2.11
N ILE A 11 5.02 6.85 -1.38
CA ILE A 11 5.44 6.28 -0.10
C ILE A 11 6.40 5.12 -0.44
N ASN A 12 7.67 5.22 -0.03
CA ASN A 12 8.63 4.13 -0.16
C ASN A 12 8.33 3.04 0.88
N PHE A 13 8.07 1.81 0.42
CA PHE A 13 7.92 0.64 1.29
C PHE A 13 9.21 -0.19 1.23
N GLU A 14 9.82 -0.47 2.36
CA GLU A 14 10.90 -1.46 2.45
C GLU A 14 10.28 -2.87 2.51
N LEU A 15 10.38 -3.60 1.41
CA LEU A 15 10.06 -5.01 1.35
C LEU A 15 11.19 -5.80 2.01
N ARG A 16 10.91 -6.42 3.17
CA ARG A 16 11.80 -7.44 3.73
C ARG A 16 11.72 -8.69 2.86
N ASP A 17 12.87 -9.31 2.65
CA ASP A 17 13.10 -10.41 1.71
C ASP A 17 11.94 -11.43 1.64
N ILE A 18 11.23 -11.41 0.51
CA ILE A 18 10.13 -12.32 0.19
C ILE A 18 10.59 -13.53 -0.62
N SER A 19 11.89 -13.67 -0.89
CA SER A 19 12.44 -14.77 -1.71
C SER A 19 12.15 -16.16 -1.13
N ALA A 20 11.82 -16.24 0.17
CA ALA A 20 11.37 -17.45 0.84
C ALA A 20 9.91 -17.85 0.52
N VAL A 21 9.09 -16.96 -0.03
CA VAL A 21 7.67 -17.25 -0.35
C VAL A 21 7.59 -18.06 -1.65
N LYS A 22 7.75 -19.38 -1.54
CA LYS A 22 7.62 -20.32 -2.67
C LYS A 22 6.17 -20.66 -3.04
N CYS A 23 5.20 -20.26 -2.23
CA CYS A 23 3.80 -20.60 -2.47
C CYS A 23 3.12 -19.60 -3.41
N GLN A 24 2.35 -20.11 -4.38
CA GLN A 24 1.62 -19.27 -5.34
C GLN A 24 0.29 -18.75 -4.80
N GLN A 25 -0.16 -19.27 -3.65
CA GLN A 25 -1.44 -18.96 -3.02
C GLN A 25 -1.26 -18.78 -1.51
N GLY A 26 -2.09 -17.95 -0.89
CA GLY A 26 -2.02 -17.71 0.55
C GLY A 26 -2.79 -16.49 1.01
N ILE A 27 -2.78 -16.27 2.32
CA ILE A 27 -3.26 -15.05 2.96
C ILE A 27 -2.02 -14.20 3.29
N TYR A 28 -2.14 -12.89 3.11
CA TYR A 28 -1.08 -11.95 3.42
C TYR A 28 -1.67 -10.74 4.16
N VAL A 29 -0.83 -10.12 4.99
CA VAL A 29 -1.14 -8.87 5.68
C VAL A 29 -0.08 -7.84 5.30
N LEU A 30 -0.51 -6.74 4.69
CA LEU A 30 0.35 -5.58 4.46
C LEU A 30 0.21 -4.63 5.64
N ILE A 31 1.32 -4.35 6.32
CA ILE A 31 1.39 -3.36 7.40
C ILE A 31 1.91 -2.05 6.81
N ILE A 32 1.10 -1.01 6.88
CA ILE A 32 1.37 0.31 6.33
C ILE A 32 1.58 1.27 7.50
N LYS A 33 2.77 1.88 7.57
CA LYS A 33 3.04 2.97 8.51
C LYS A 33 2.68 4.30 7.85
N VAL A 34 1.70 5.00 8.41
CA VAL A 34 1.37 6.38 8.05
C VAL A 34 2.13 7.28 9.03
N SER A 35 3.25 7.85 8.59
CA SER A 35 4.16 8.62 9.45
C SER A 35 3.58 9.94 9.96
N LYS A 36 2.60 10.50 9.26
CA LYS A 36 1.90 11.75 9.58
C LYS A 36 0.49 11.66 9.01
N SER A 37 -0.49 12.26 9.69
CA SER A 37 -1.89 12.20 9.24
C SER A 37 -2.02 12.79 7.83
N ILE A 38 -2.74 12.10 6.95
CA ILE A 38 -2.95 12.51 5.56
C ILE A 38 -4.43 12.51 5.21
N ARG A 39 -4.83 13.42 4.32
CA ARG A 39 -6.11 13.35 3.61
C ARG A 39 -5.84 12.91 2.18
N GLN A 40 -6.54 11.87 1.75
CA GLN A 40 -6.35 11.26 0.43
C GLN A 40 -7.69 11.12 -0.27
N VAL A 41 -7.75 11.56 -1.52
CA VAL A 41 -8.88 11.28 -2.42
C VAL A 41 -8.70 9.89 -3.00
N ILE A 42 -9.73 9.05 -2.85
CA ILE A 42 -9.73 7.64 -3.28
C ILE A 42 -10.87 7.42 -4.28
N GLY A 43 -10.67 7.86 -5.53
CA GLY A 43 -11.61 7.61 -6.64
C GLY A 43 -13.08 7.86 -6.27
N LYS A 44 -13.94 6.89 -6.55
CA LYS A 44 -15.38 6.95 -6.24
C LYS A 44 -15.72 6.88 -4.74
N MET A 45 -14.75 6.54 -3.89
CA MET A 45 -14.93 6.49 -2.44
C MET A 45 -14.81 7.87 -1.78
N GLY A 46 -14.40 8.89 -2.54
CA GLY A 46 -14.29 10.26 -2.07
C GLY A 46 -13.03 10.51 -1.25
N GLU A 47 -13.08 11.52 -0.39
CA GLU A 47 -11.96 11.90 0.47
C GLU A 47 -11.99 11.14 1.80
N LYS A 48 -10.83 10.64 2.22
CA LYS A 48 -10.64 9.97 3.51
C LYS A 48 -9.46 10.59 4.24
N GLU A 49 -9.63 10.76 5.54
CA GLU A 49 -8.54 11.06 6.45
C GLU A 49 -7.96 9.77 7.02
N PHE A 50 -6.63 9.68 7.04
CA PHE A 50 -5.86 8.64 7.69
C PHE A 50 -5.00 9.29 8.75
N ALA A 51 -5.32 9.06 10.02
CA ALA A 51 -4.48 9.47 11.13
C ALA A 51 -3.11 8.79 11.09
N ALA A 52 -2.07 9.45 11.62
CA ALA A 52 -0.77 8.82 11.80
C ALA A 52 -0.88 7.53 12.64
N GLY A 53 -0.21 6.47 12.20
CA GLY A 53 -0.30 5.17 12.86
C GLY A 53 -0.01 4.00 11.93
N PHE A 54 -0.39 2.81 12.37
CA PHE A 54 -0.25 1.57 11.59
C PHE A 54 -1.61 1.12 11.09
N TYR A 55 -1.67 0.79 9.80
CA TYR A 55 -2.84 0.23 9.15
C TYR A 55 -2.49 -1.15 8.60
N SER A 56 -3.47 -2.04 8.61
CA SER A 56 -3.33 -3.38 8.03
C SER A 56 -4.29 -3.57 6.88
N TYR A 57 -3.79 -4.08 5.76
CA TYR A 57 -4.61 -4.63 4.70
C TYR A 57 -4.43 -6.14 4.64
N THR A 58 -5.50 -6.89 4.87
CA THR A 58 -5.50 -8.34 4.77
C THR A 58 -6.03 -8.76 3.40
N GLY A 59 -5.25 -9.53 2.66
CA GLY A 59 -5.60 -10.02 1.34
C GLY A 59 -5.42 -11.53 1.20
N ARG A 60 -6.08 -12.11 0.21
CA ARG A 60 -5.89 -13.51 -0.20
C ARG A 60 -5.50 -13.57 -1.67
N ALA A 61 -4.41 -14.27 -1.96
CA ALA A 61 -4.03 -14.64 -3.32
C ALA A 61 -4.43 -16.09 -3.58
N ARG A 62 -5.23 -16.32 -4.64
CA ARG A 62 -5.49 -17.68 -5.16
C ARG A 62 -4.41 -18.15 -6.14
N LYS A 63 -3.67 -17.22 -6.74
CA LYS A 63 -2.49 -17.46 -7.60
C LYS A 63 -1.59 -16.22 -7.60
N GLY A 64 -0.30 -16.41 -7.90
CA GLY A 64 0.67 -15.32 -8.06
C GLY A 64 0.92 -14.51 -6.79
N LEU A 65 0.92 -15.15 -5.61
CA LEU A 65 1.20 -14.47 -4.33
C LEU A 65 2.55 -13.72 -4.37
N GLY A 66 3.60 -14.34 -4.90
CA GLY A 66 4.91 -13.68 -5.06
C GLY A 66 4.81 -12.34 -5.77
N LYS A 67 4.07 -12.26 -6.90
CA LYS A 67 3.86 -11.01 -7.67
C LYS A 67 3.06 -9.94 -6.91
N ARG A 68 2.30 -10.32 -5.88
CA ARG A 68 1.54 -9.37 -5.05
C ARG A 68 2.38 -8.80 -3.92
N LEU A 69 3.42 -9.52 -3.53
CA LEU A 69 4.32 -9.13 -2.46
C LEU A 69 5.59 -8.48 -3.01
N SER A 70 6.03 -8.79 -4.23
CA SER A 70 7.23 -8.23 -4.88
C SER A 70 7.00 -6.89 -5.56
#